data_AF-A0A2U1Y0Y7-F1
#
_entry.id   AF-A0A2U1Y0Y7-F1
#
_cell.length_a   1.000
_cell.length_b   1.000
_cell.length_c   1.000
_cell.angle_alpha   90.00
_cell.angle_beta   90.00
_cell.angle_gamma   90.00
#
_symmetry.space_group_name_H-M   'P 1'
#
loop_
_entity.id
_entity.type
_entity.pdbx_description
1 polymer ?
#
loop_
_entity_poly.entity_id
_entity_poly.type
_entity_poly.pdbx_seq_one_letter_code
_entity_poly.pdbx_strand_id
1 'polypeptide(L)'
;MSLTGSNLIDVTFAIDAWGQAAGGVWPHLALKLDGATIGQATVNSSTLGRYTISAKVAADSAHKLQIVYDNDGLSGGVDRNLFVRAVSVNGTSIAATDPSVTYDKGAVDGKDVVKGQEALYWGGALNVPLPASLFPAADIADPAAALPAATKSYSVVVNAWGKSAGGVPPHFKLLVDGKAVGDAKVAATSQTAYKFTVDLDPTQAHKVQVQYDNDAVVNGQDRSLFVGSVVVNGHSVASNAAGVTYDRGALDGKDVISGQQGLWWNGTLSVPVTKDMLGGTTTTTPTAPA
;
A
#
# COMPACT_ATOMS: atom_id res chain seq x y z
N MET A 1 -16.54 1.65 35.13
CA MET A 1 -16.08 1.40 33.75
C MET A 1 -15.06 2.46 33.42
N SER A 2 -13.78 2.10 33.44
CA SER A 2 -12.67 3.04 33.23
C SER A 2 -12.15 2.86 31.80
N LEU A 3 -12.39 3.86 30.96
CA LEU A 3 -11.78 3.98 29.63
C LEU A 3 -10.35 4.52 29.83
N THR A 4 -9.36 3.64 29.72
CA THR A 4 -7.93 4.03 29.77
C THR A 4 -7.21 3.43 28.57
N GLY A 5 -6.79 4.30 27.65
CA GLY A 5 -6.01 4.00 26.46
C GLY A 5 -6.55 4.76 25.26
N SER A 6 -5.91 5.86 24.87
CA SER A 6 -6.25 6.59 23.64
C SER A 6 -6.04 5.68 22.44
N ASN A 7 -7.12 5.18 21.83
CA ASN A 7 -7.08 4.29 20.67
C ASN A 7 -6.75 5.08 19.39
N LEU A 8 -5.59 5.73 19.36
CA LEU A 8 -5.16 6.55 18.24
C LEU A 8 -4.35 5.73 17.24
N ILE A 9 -4.77 5.74 15.98
CA ILE A 9 -4.07 5.13 14.83
C ILE A 9 -3.36 6.20 14.01
N ASP A 10 -2.29 5.83 13.30
CA ASP A 10 -1.68 6.72 12.31
C ASP A 10 -2.52 6.74 11.04
N VAL A 11 -2.88 7.94 10.59
CA VAL A 11 -3.65 8.13 9.36
C VAL A 11 -2.90 9.08 8.45
N THR A 12 -2.83 8.74 7.17
CA THR A 12 -2.32 9.63 6.13
C THR A 12 -3.48 10.23 5.34
N PHE A 13 -3.53 11.55 5.32
CA PHE A 13 -4.42 12.36 4.49
C PHE A 13 -3.62 12.84 3.28
N ALA A 14 -4.12 12.60 2.08
CA ALA A 14 -3.54 13.14 0.85
C ALA A 14 -4.55 14.04 0.15
N ILE A 15 -4.21 15.31 -0.06
CA ILE A 15 -5.05 16.28 -0.76
C ILE A 15 -4.54 16.42 -2.20
N ASP A 16 -5.39 16.12 -3.16
CA ASP A 16 -5.12 16.34 -4.59
C ASP A 16 -5.63 17.72 -4.98
N ALA A 17 -4.72 18.69 -5.13
CA ALA A 17 -5.06 20.11 -5.26
C ALA A 17 -4.12 20.88 -6.20
N TRP A 18 -4.60 22.02 -6.71
CA TRP A 18 -3.81 23.02 -7.41
C TRP A 18 -4.29 24.42 -7.03
N GLY A 19 -3.55 25.43 -7.44
CA GLY A 19 -3.78 26.81 -7.03
C GLY A 19 -3.63 27.82 -8.14
N GLN A 20 -4.19 29.00 -7.91
CA GLN A 20 -3.91 30.21 -8.66
C GLN A 20 -3.31 31.24 -7.71
N ALA A 21 -2.06 31.65 -7.96
CA ALA A 21 -1.41 32.68 -7.17
C ALA A 21 -1.93 34.08 -7.51
N ALA A 22 -1.96 34.95 -6.51
CA ALA A 22 -2.17 36.38 -6.67
C ALA A 22 -1.04 37.15 -5.96
N GLY A 23 -0.42 38.09 -6.66
CA GLY A 23 0.71 38.87 -6.13
C GLY A 23 1.94 38.02 -5.77
N GLY A 24 2.14 36.88 -6.44
CA GLY A 24 3.21 35.93 -6.13
C GLY A 24 2.98 35.04 -4.91
N VAL A 25 1.83 35.17 -4.23
CA VAL A 25 1.45 34.35 -3.08
C VAL A 25 0.44 33.30 -3.52
N TRP A 26 0.77 32.03 -3.25
CA TRP A 26 -0.05 30.87 -3.55
C TRP A 26 -1.09 30.59 -2.46
N PRO A 27 -2.22 29.92 -2.79
CA PRO A 27 -3.19 29.49 -1.80
C PRO A 27 -2.56 28.61 -0.74
N HIS A 28 -2.97 28.83 0.50
CA HIS A 28 -2.59 28.10 1.68
C HIS A 28 -3.83 27.42 2.26
N LEU A 29 -3.67 26.20 2.73
CA LEU A 29 -4.71 25.47 3.41
C LEU A 29 -4.25 25.00 4.78
N ALA A 30 -5.14 25.04 5.75
CA ALA A 30 -5.03 24.34 7.02
C ALA A 30 -5.96 23.12 7.00
N LEU A 31 -5.42 21.94 7.29
CA LEU A 31 -6.19 20.72 7.44
C LEU A 31 -6.59 20.56 8.91
N LYS A 32 -7.90 20.49 9.18
CA LYS A 32 -8.44 20.28 10.52
C LYS A 32 -9.22 18.98 10.62
N LEU A 33 -9.09 18.29 11.75
CA LEU A 33 -9.86 17.11 12.10
C LEU A 33 -10.57 17.39 13.43
N ASP A 34 -11.89 17.28 13.44
CA ASP A 34 -12.76 17.61 14.58
C ASP A 34 -12.47 18.99 15.19
N GLY A 35 -12.14 19.95 14.33
CA GLY A 35 -11.80 21.33 14.70
C GLY A 35 -10.34 21.55 15.12
N ALA A 36 -9.57 20.49 15.39
CA ALA A 36 -8.14 20.57 15.68
C ALA A 36 -7.31 20.63 14.39
N THR A 37 -6.32 21.53 14.31
CA THR A 37 -5.44 21.58 13.14
C THR A 37 -4.43 20.44 13.18
N ILE A 38 -4.41 19.61 12.14
CA ILE A 38 -3.53 18.45 12.01
C ILE A 38 -2.39 18.67 11.00
N GLY A 39 -2.47 19.72 10.19
CA GLY A 39 -1.39 20.12 9.29
C GLY A 39 -1.80 21.29 8.41
N GLN A 40 -0.89 21.71 7.54
CA GLN A 40 -1.11 22.81 6.61
C GLN A 40 -0.25 22.64 5.36
N ALA A 41 -0.62 23.27 4.25
CA ALA A 41 0.14 23.23 3.01
C ALA A 41 -0.04 24.51 2.20
N THR A 42 1.04 24.96 1.56
CA THR A 42 0.95 25.93 0.46
C THR A 42 0.78 25.17 -0.84
N VAL A 43 -0.31 25.41 -1.56
CA VAL A 43 -0.61 24.76 -2.85
C VAL A 43 0.06 25.56 -3.97
N ASN A 44 1.38 25.40 -4.08
CA ASN A 44 2.28 26.19 -4.93
C ASN A 44 2.44 25.62 -6.35
N SER A 45 1.35 25.10 -6.92
CA SER A 45 1.34 24.50 -8.26
C SER A 45 0.06 24.89 -8.99
N SER A 46 0.18 25.31 -10.26
CA SER A 46 -0.96 25.59 -11.14
C SER A 46 -1.54 24.34 -11.81
N THR A 47 -0.87 23.20 -11.65
CA THR A 47 -1.35 21.88 -12.05
C THR A 47 -1.59 21.00 -10.84
N LEU A 48 -2.39 19.94 -10.99
CA LEU A 48 -2.70 19.01 -9.92
C LEU A 48 -1.42 18.48 -9.25
N GLY A 49 -1.29 18.73 -7.95
CA GLY A 49 -0.27 18.16 -7.07
C GLY A 49 -0.94 17.38 -5.93
N ARG A 50 -0.12 16.66 -5.16
CA ARG A 50 -0.55 15.89 -4.00
C ARG A 50 0.19 16.36 -2.75
N TYR A 51 -0.56 16.68 -1.71
CA TYR A 51 -0.06 17.18 -0.43
C TYR A 51 -0.43 16.20 0.68
N THR A 52 0.55 15.64 1.38
CA THR A 52 0.32 14.59 2.38
C THR A 52 0.55 15.10 3.79
N ILE A 53 -0.39 14.83 4.69
CA ILE A 53 -0.34 15.14 6.12
C ILE A 53 -0.64 13.87 6.89
N SER A 54 0.19 13.54 7.88
CA SER A 54 -0.03 12.40 8.77
C SER A 54 -0.43 12.88 10.16
N ALA A 55 -1.40 12.20 10.78
CA ALA A 55 -1.87 12.53 12.12
C ALA A 55 -2.29 11.29 12.90
N LYS A 56 -2.31 11.42 14.23
CA LYS A 56 -2.90 10.43 15.14
C LYS A 56 -4.40 10.68 15.24
N VAL A 57 -5.21 9.67 14.90
CA VAL A 57 -6.68 9.79 14.80
C VAL A 57 -7.35 8.70 15.62
N ALA A 58 -8.46 9.00 16.28
CA ALA A 58 -9.17 7.99 17.05
C ALA A 58 -9.74 6.90 16.13
N ALA A 59 -9.48 5.65 16.46
CA ALA A 59 -10.07 4.53 15.75
C ALA A 59 -11.54 4.32 16.12
N ASP A 60 -12.23 3.55 15.28
CA ASP A 60 -13.64 3.17 15.33
C ASP A 60 -14.61 4.33 15.51
N SER A 61 -14.17 5.53 15.12
CA SER A 61 -14.89 6.78 15.32
C SER A 61 -15.04 7.52 14.01
N ALA A 62 -16.22 8.10 13.78
CA ALA A 62 -16.42 9.01 12.67
C ALA A 62 -15.77 10.36 12.99
N HIS A 63 -15.24 11.02 11.97
CA HIS A 63 -14.51 12.28 12.10
C HIS A 63 -15.00 13.33 11.12
N LYS A 64 -14.81 14.60 11.47
CA LYS A 64 -15.09 15.75 10.60
C LYS A 64 -13.78 16.33 10.10
N LEU A 65 -13.47 16.12 8.83
CA LEU A 65 -12.31 16.74 8.20
C LEU A 65 -12.71 18.09 7.58
N GLN A 66 -11.87 19.10 7.74
CA GLN A 66 -12.02 20.40 7.11
C GLN A 66 -10.73 20.76 6.36
N ILE A 67 -10.85 21.13 5.10
CA ILE A 67 -9.79 21.78 4.33
C ILE A 67 -10.11 23.27 4.34
N VAL A 68 -9.40 24.03 5.16
CA VAL A 68 -9.65 25.46 5.35
C VAL A 68 -8.73 26.25 4.42
N TYR A 69 -9.30 26.91 3.43
CA TYR A 69 -8.60 27.90 2.60
C TYR A 69 -8.55 29.22 3.37
N ASP A 70 -7.39 29.55 3.92
CA ASP A 70 -7.26 30.57 4.98
C ASP A 70 -6.57 31.86 4.55
N ASN A 71 -5.99 31.90 3.35
CA ASN A 71 -5.28 33.06 2.84
C ASN A 71 -5.91 33.57 1.53
N ASP A 72 -7.22 33.50 1.39
CA ASP A 72 -7.89 34.10 0.25
C ASP A 72 -7.61 35.61 0.11
N GLY A 73 -7.56 36.12 -1.12
CA GLY A 73 -7.41 37.55 -1.35
C GLY A 73 -6.93 37.96 -2.73
N LEU A 74 -7.24 39.21 -3.07
CA LEU A 74 -6.94 39.83 -4.34
C LEU A 74 -5.61 40.60 -4.31
N SER A 75 -4.88 40.56 -5.41
CA SER A 75 -3.69 41.38 -5.64
C SER A 75 -3.58 41.79 -7.10
N GLY A 76 -3.53 43.10 -7.37
CA GLY A 76 -3.41 43.62 -8.74
C GLY A 76 -4.56 43.21 -9.67
N GLY A 77 -5.77 43.02 -9.12
CA GLY A 77 -6.93 42.54 -9.87
C GLY A 77 -6.95 41.02 -10.16
N VAL A 78 -5.91 40.29 -9.75
CA VAL A 78 -5.88 38.83 -9.81
C VAL A 78 -6.36 38.27 -8.47
N ASP A 79 -7.24 37.28 -8.56
CA ASP A 79 -7.77 36.57 -7.40
C ASP A 79 -6.94 35.32 -7.08
N ARG A 80 -6.74 35.04 -5.79
CA ARG A 80 -6.07 33.83 -5.34
C ARG A 80 -7.13 32.76 -5.18
N ASN A 81 -6.91 31.59 -5.77
CA ASN A 81 -7.90 30.52 -5.73
C ASN A 81 -7.27 29.20 -5.35
N LEU A 82 -7.94 28.45 -4.47
CA LEU A 82 -7.61 27.06 -4.19
C LEU A 82 -8.53 26.15 -5.00
N PHE A 83 -7.98 25.08 -5.56
CA PHE A 83 -8.74 24.04 -6.22
C PHE A 83 -8.41 22.69 -5.59
N VAL A 84 -9.43 21.95 -5.15
CA VAL A 84 -9.29 20.63 -4.52
C VAL A 84 -10.09 19.62 -5.32
N ARG A 85 -9.43 18.61 -5.88
CA ARG A 85 -10.12 17.51 -6.58
C ARG A 85 -10.71 16.51 -5.60
N ALA A 86 -9.87 16.06 -4.66
CA ALA A 86 -10.23 14.99 -3.74
C ALA A 86 -9.32 15.00 -2.51
N VAL A 87 -9.79 14.36 -1.46
CA VAL A 87 -8.97 13.94 -0.32
C VAL A 87 -8.96 12.43 -0.24
N SER A 88 -7.78 11.83 -0.08
CA SER A 88 -7.63 10.41 0.21
C SER A 88 -7.31 10.20 1.69
N VAL A 89 -8.05 9.31 2.35
CA VAL A 89 -7.84 8.89 3.74
C VAL A 89 -7.49 7.41 3.71
N ASN A 90 -6.26 7.06 4.13
CA ASN A 90 -5.74 5.68 4.03
C ASN A 90 -5.94 5.04 2.65
N GLY A 91 -5.80 5.84 1.58
CA GLY A 91 -5.95 5.40 0.19
C GLY A 91 -7.39 5.39 -0.33
N THR A 92 -8.41 5.57 0.51
CA THR A 92 -9.79 5.78 0.06
C THR A 92 -10.00 7.23 -0.34
N SER A 93 -10.26 7.47 -1.62
CA SER A 93 -10.46 8.81 -2.18
C SER A 93 -11.92 9.26 -2.07
N ILE A 94 -12.12 10.49 -1.59
CA ILE A 94 -13.40 11.19 -1.50
C ILE A 94 -13.27 12.46 -2.36
N ALA A 95 -14.08 12.56 -3.41
CA ALA A 95 -14.07 13.72 -4.29
C ALA A 95 -14.60 14.96 -3.55
N ALA A 96 -14.06 16.14 -3.85
CA ALA A 96 -14.59 17.40 -3.31
C ALA A 96 -16.03 17.67 -3.77
N THR A 97 -16.48 17.01 -4.85
CA THR A 97 -17.83 17.06 -5.42
C THR A 97 -18.74 15.93 -4.93
N ASP A 98 -18.27 15.08 -4.00
CA ASP A 98 -19.08 14.02 -3.41
C ASP A 98 -20.35 14.61 -2.76
N PRO A 99 -21.53 13.97 -2.88
CA PRO A 99 -22.79 14.50 -2.35
C PRO A 99 -22.79 14.82 -0.84
N SER A 100 -21.91 14.16 -0.08
CA SER A 100 -21.73 14.35 1.36
C SER A 100 -20.84 15.55 1.73
N VAL A 101 -20.04 16.04 0.78
CA VAL A 101 -19.13 17.17 1.00
C VAL A 101 -19.89 18.48 0.86
N THR A 102 -19.57 19.43 1.75
CA THR A 102 -20.09 20.80 1.69
C THR A 102 -18.96 21.80 1.72
N TYR A 103 -19.23 23.00 1.21
CA TYR A 103 -18.29 24.10 1.23
C TYR A 103 -18.93 25.28 1.98
N ASP A 104 -18.38 25.59 3.15
CA ASP A 104 -18.79 26.75 3.96
C ASP A 104 -17.91 27.95 3.59
N LYS A 105 -18.51 28.94 2.93
CA LYS A 105 -17.79 30.07 2.35
C LYS A 105 -17.60 31.19 3.38
N GLY A 106 -16.45 31.83 3.31
CA GLY A 106 -16.09 32.94 4.19
C GLY A 106 -15.79 32.46 5.60
N ALA A 107 -16.53 33.00 6.58
CA ALA A 107 -16.42 32.56 7.96
C ALA A 107 -16.94 31.13 8.07
N VAL A 108 -16.14 30.23 8.65
CA VAL A 108 -16.52 28.83 8.86
C VAL A 108 -17.49 28.74 10.05
N ASP A 109 -18.73 29.19 9.84
CA ASP A 109 -19.79 29.36 10.85
C ASP A 109 -21.11 28.65 10.49
N GLY A 110 -21.15 27.95 9.35
CA GLY A 110 -22.27 27.14 8.89
C GLY A 110 -23.40 27.94 8.23
N LYS A 111 -23.24 29.24 7.95
CA LYS A 111 -24.30 30.06 7.33
C LYS A 111 -24.27 30.04 5.81
N ASP A 112 -23.09 30.13 5.20
CA ASP A 112 -22.91 30.27 3.75
C ASP A 112 -22.46 28.94 3.10
N VAL A 113 -23.19 27.87 3.44
CA VAL A 113 -22.87 26.49 3.05
C VAL A 113 -23.50 26.14 1.70
N VAL A 114 -22.65 25.74 0.76
CA VAL A 114 -23.04 25.19 -0.54
C VAL A 114 -22.58 23.74 -0.68
N LYS A 115 -22.97 23.08 -1.78
CA LYS A 115 -22.45 21.75 -2.11
C LYS A 115 -20.95 21.79 -2.36
N GLY A 116 -20.27 20.70 -2.01
CA GLY A 116 -18.86 20.51 -2.30
C GLY A 116 -18.57 20.73 -3.79
N GLN A 117 -17.47 21.42 -4.06
CA GLN A 117 -17.01 21.75 -5.40
C GLN A 117 -15.49 21.84 -5.40
N GLU A 118 -14.88 21.69 -6.57
CA GLU A 118 -13.42 21.73 -6.65
C GLU A 118 -12.86 23.14 -6.47
N ALA A 119 -13.53 24.17 -6.99
CA ALA A 119 -13.03 25.54 -6.97
C ALA A 119 -13.46 26.29 -5.71
N LEU A 120 -12.51 26.73 -4.90
CA LEU A 120 -12.72 27.56 -3.72
C LEU A 120 -12.26 28.97 -4.05
N TYR A 121 -13.19 29.76 -4.61
CA TYR A 121 -12.97 31.16 -4.98
C TYR A 121 -13.07 32.15 -3.82
N TRP A 122 -13.32 31.65 -2.61
CA TRP A 122 -13.41 32.46 -1.42
C TRP A 122 -12.66 31.74 -0.32
N GLY A 123 -12.18 32.45 0.69
CA GLY A 123 -11.77 31.80 1.94
C GLY A 123 -12.92 30.97 2.49
N GLY A 124 -12.64 29.94 3.27
CA GLY A 124 -13.69 29.07 3.82
C GLY A 124 -13.22 27.64 4.06
N ALA A 125 -14.15 26.70 4.22
CA ALA A 125 -13.82 25.31 4.50
C ALA A 125 -14.62 24.32 3.64
N LEU A 126 -13.93 23.42 2.93
CA LEU A 126 -14.54 22.17 2.48
C LEU A 126 -14.68 21.24 3.69
N ASN A 127 -15.91 20.90 4.04
CA ASN A 127 -16.24 19.97 5.11
C ASN A 127 -16.46 18.57 4.52
N VAL A 128 -15.60 17.63 4.90
CA VAL A 128 -15.61 16.25 4.43
C VAL A 128 -15.96 15.34 5.61
N PRO A 129 -17.19 14.80 5.67
CA PRO A 129 -17.56 13.83 6.70
C PRO A 129 -16.82 12.50 6.44
N LEU A 130 -16.11 12.01 7.44
CA LEU A 130 -15.36 10.76 7.36
C LEU A 130 -16.04 9.68 8.23
N PRO A 131 -16.60 8.61 7.64
CA PRO A 131 -17.23 7.55 8.41
C PRO A 131 -16.19 6.75 9.21
N ALA A 132 -16.64 6.16 10.33
CA ALA A 132 -15.80 5.35 11.22
C ALA A 132 -15.10 4.18 10.52
N SER A 133 -15.68 3.66 9.42
CA SER A 133 -15.10 2.60 8.61
C SER A 133 -13.78 2.98 7.93
N LEU A 134 -13.42 4.25 7.87
CA LEU A 134 -12.10 4.71 7.39
C LEU A 134 -11.02 4.62 8.46
N PHE A 135 -11.40 4.36 9.72
CA PHE A 135 -10.55 4.36 10.89
C PHE A 135 -10.71 3.07 11.71
N PRO A 136 -10.61 1.88 11.11
CA PRO A 136 -10.73 0.65 11.88
C PRO A 136 -9.69 0.64 13.01
N ALA A 137 -10.10 0.27 14.22
CA ALA A 137 -9.13 -0.06 15.25
C ALA A 137 -8.22 -1.16 14.74
N ALA A 138 -6.95 -1.05 15.10
CA ALA A 138 -6.07 -2.19 15.02
C ALA A 138 -6.67 -3.27 15.93
N ASP A 139 -7.26 -4.32 15.35
CA ASP A 139 -7.61 -5.51 16.11
C ASP A 139 -6.38 -5.92 16.93
N ILE A 140 -6.56 -6.22 18.22
CA ILE A 140 -5.49 -6.76 19.06
C ILE A 140 -5.23 -8.21 18.63
N ALA A 141 -4.76 -8.39 17.39
CA ALA A 141 -4.12 -9.57 16.82
C ALA A 141 -3.65 -9.32 15.36
N ASP A 142 -2.89 -8.26 15.04
CA ASP A 142 -1.89 -8.31 13.93
C ASP A 142 -0.98 -7.06 13.92
N PRO A 143 0.36 -7.16 14.01
CA PRO A 143 1.27 -6.02 13.85
C PRO A 143 1.41 -5.58 12.38
N ALA A 144 0.32 -5.19 11.72
CA ALA A 144 0.34 -4.79 10.31
C ALA A 144 -0.76 -3.79 9.92
N ALA A 145 -0.75 -2.59 10.52
CA ALA A 145 -1.38 -1.40 9.93
C ALA A 145 -0.62 -0.14 10.37
N ALA A 146 0.69 -0.14 10.13
CA ALA A 146 1.50 1.07 10.16
C ALA A 146 1.16 1.96 8.95
N LEU A 147 1.49 3.26 9.00
CA LEU A 147 1.55 4.18 7.84
C LEU A 147 2.05 3.47 6.58
N PRO A 148 1.73 3.93 5.34
CA PRO A 148 2.37 3.36 4.15
C PRO A 148 3.87 3.44 4.34
N ALA A 149 4.46 2.28 4.63
CA ALA A 149 5.87 2.21 4.92
C ALA A 149 6.61 2.61 3.66
N ALA A 150 7.70 3.35 3.82
CA ALA A 150 8.57 3.68 2.69
C ALA A 150 9.12 2.37 2.11
N THR A 151 8.49 1.89 1.03
CA THR A 151 8.92 0.67 0.37
C THR A 151 10.18 0.94 -0.46
N LYS A 152 11.02 -0.08 -0.57
CA LYS A 152 12.18 -0.10 -1.47
C LYS A 152 12.03 -1.25 -2.45
N SER A 153 12.55 -1.08 -3.66
CA SER A 153 12.57 -2.14 -4.65
C SER A 153 13.65 -3.17 -4.33
N TYR A 154 13.26 -4.44 -4.26
CA TYR A 154 14.14 -5.59 -4.07
C TYR A 154 14.03 -6.56 -5.23
N SER A 155 15.15 -7.22 -5.54
CA SER A 155 15.15 -8.33 -6.49
C SER A 155 14.68 -9.60 -5.79
N VAL A 156 13.71 -10.28 -6.41
CA VAL A 156 13.27 -11.62 -6.05
C VAL A 156 13.55 -12.55 -7.23
N VAL A 157 14.23 -13.67 -6.96
CA VAL A 157 14.52 -14.69 -7.96
C VAL A 157 13.93 -16.01 -7.49
N VAL A 158 13.01 -16.56 -8.27
CA VAL A 158 12.48 -17.91 -8.07
C VAL A 158 13.31 -18.87 -8.93
N ASN A 159 14.05 -19.76 -8.29
CA ASN A 159 14.79 -20.82 -8.98
C ASN A 159 13.88 -22.04 -9.14
N ALA A 160 13.32 -22.21 -10.34
CA ALA A 160 12.29 -23.21 -10.60
C ALA A 160 12.53 -24.00 -11.89
N TRP A 161 11.89 -25.16 -11.97
CA TRP A 161 11.78 -25.97 -13.17
C TRP A 161 10.43 -26.70 -13.16
N GLY A 162 10.06 -27.30 -14.28
CA GLY A 162 8.72 -27.82 -14.47
C GLY A 162 8.67 -29.08 -15.30
N LYS A 163 7.58 -29.81 -15.12
CA LYS A 163 7.15 -30.88 -16.01
C LYS A 163 5.87 -30.44 -16.72
N SER A 164 5.94 -30.28 -18.04
CA SER A 164 4.77 -29.93 -18.86
C SER A 164 3.85 -31.13 -19.04
N ALA A 165 2.54 -30.87 -19.07
CA ALA A 165 1.52 -31.84 -19.48
C ALA A 165 0.66 -31.27 -20.59
N GLY A 166 0.41 -32.07 -21.64
CA GLY A 166 -0.34 -31.62 -22.82
C GLY A 166 0.32 -30.47 -23.59
N GLY A 167 1.66 -30.37 -23.54
CA GLY A 167 2.40 -29.25 -24.15
C GLY A 167 2.32 -27.92 -23.38
N VAL A 168 1.61 -27.88 -22.26
CA VAL A 168 1.48 -26.68 -21.42
C VAL A 168 2.41 -26.80 -20.20
N PRO A 169 3.33 -25.85 -20.00
CA PRO A 169 4.21 -25.84 -18.83
C PRO A 169 3.45 -25.43 -17.56
N PRO A 170 3.98 -25.78 -16.37
CA PRO A 170 3.49 -25.23 -15.13
C PRO A 170 3.60 -23.70 -15.15
N HIS A 171 2.63 -23.05 -14.55
CA HIS A 171 2.52 -21.60 -14.42
C HIS A 171 2.42 -21.26 -12.94
N PHE A 172 3.14 -20.23 -12.52
CA PHE A 172 2.99 -19.71 -11.16
C PHE A 172 2.77 -18.21 -11.18
N LYS A 173 2.04 -17.74 -10.16
CA LYS A 173 2.00 -16.33 -9.78
C LYS A 173 2.98 -16.11 -8.62
N LEU A 174 3.76 -15.04 -8.70
CA LEU A 174 4.51 -14.52 -7.57
C LEU A 174 3.60 -13.60 -6.77
N LEU A 175 3.46 -13.87 -5.49
CA LEU A 175 2.73 -13.06 -4.53
C LEU A 175 3.69 -12.55 -3.45
N VAL A 176 3.37 -11.37 -2.92
CA VAL A 176 3.99 -10.81 -1.71
C VAL A 176 2.85 -10.50 -0.75
N ASP A 177 2.91 -11.08 0.45
CA ASP A 177 1.88 -10.90 1.50
C ASP A 177 0.44 -11.11 0.96
N GLY A 178 0.25 -12.14 0.14
CA GLY A 178 -1.04 -12.47 -0.48
C GLY A 178 -1.40 -11.66 -1.73
N LYS A 179 -0.61 -10.66 -2.13
CA LYS A 179 -0.86 -9.83 -3.32
C LYS A 179 -0.01 -10.27 -4.51
N ALA A 180 -0.63 -10.52 -5.65
CA ALA A 180 0.07 -10.85 -6.89
C ALA A 180 0.94 -9.68 -7.40
N VAL A 181 2.19 -9.98 -7.74
CA VAL A 181 3.19 -9.01 -8.21
C VAL A 181 3.82 -9.40 -9.55
N GLY A 182 3.56 -10.61 -10.03
CA GLY A 182 3.99 -11.09 -11.35
C GLY A 182 3.64 -12.56 -11.56
N ASP A 183 4.01 -13.11 -12.70
CA ASP A 183 3.78 -14.51 -13.06
C ASP A 183 4.86 -15.03 -14.03
N ALA A 184 4.96 -16.35 -14.14
CA ALA A 184 5.83 -16.99 -15.11
C ALA A 184 5.35 -18.39 -15.52
N LYS A 185 5.66 -18.76 -16.77
CA LYS A 185 5.57 -20.13 -17.29
C LYS A 185 6.91 -20.83 -17.18
N VAL A 186 6.94 -22.00 -16.55
CA VAL A 186 8.16 -22.73 -16.23
C VAL A 186 8.33 -23.92 -17.18
N ALA A 187 8.72 -23.62 -18.41
CA ALA A 187 9.02 -24.63 -19.43
C ALA A 187 10.40 -25.28 -19.27
N ALA A 188 11.27 -24.70 -18.44
CA ALA A 188 12.59 -25.25 -18.18
C ALA A 188 12.48 -26.59 -17.44
N THR A 189 13.25 -27.58 -17.88
CA THR A 189 13.30 -28.93 -17.27
C THR A 189 14.40 -29.08 -16.22
N SER A 190 15.22 -28.04 -16.05
CA SER A 190 16.24 -27.92 -15.01
C SER A 190 16.16 -26.53 -14.35
N GLN A 191 16.70 -26.42 -13.14
CA GLN A 191 16.58 -25.22 -12.32
C GLN A 191 17.01 -23.96 -13.08
N THR A 192 16.06 -23.05 -13.26
CA THR A 192 16.21 -21.80 -14.00
C THR A 192 15.75 -20.63 -13.15
N ALA A 193 16.44 -19.50 -13.26
CA ALA A 193 16.15 -18.30 -12.50
C ALA A 193 15.05 -17.45 -13.17
N TYR A 194 13.93 -17.26 -12.48
CA TYR A 194 12.85 -16.35 -12.87
C TYR A 194 12.93 -15.10 -11.98
N LYS A 195 13.22 -13.95 -12.58
CA LYS A 195 13.55 -12.71 -11.85
C LYS A 195 12.38 -11.73 -11.84
N PHE A 196 12.14 -11.14 -10.67
CA PHE A 196 11.10 -10.16 -10.42
C PHE A 196 11.68 -9.01 -9.58
N THR A 197 11.01 -7.87 -9.64
CA THR A 197 11.27 -6.72 -8.77
C THR A 197 10.00 -6.45 -7.97
N VAL A 198 10.14 -6.33 -6.65
CA VAL A 198 9.02 -6.11 -5.73
C VAL A 198 9.35 -4.97 -4.78
N ASP A 199 8.36 -4.16 -4.44
CA ASP A 199 8.53 -3.09 -3.46
C ASP A 199 8.11 -3.59 -2.08
N LEU A 200 9.07 -3.66 -1.14
CA LEU A 200 8.86 -4.14 0.23
C LEU A 200 9.24 -3.08 1.25
N ASP A 201 8.63 -3.15 2.44
CA ASP A 201 9.08 -2.36 3.58
C ASP A 201 10.30 -3.04 4.23
N PRO A 202 11.51 -2.45 4.19
CA PRO A 202 12.67 -3.02 4.87
C PRO A 202 12.48 -3.23 6.37
N THR A 203 11.57 -2.50 7.00
CA THR A 203 11.37 -2.49 8.45
C THR A 203 10.42 -3.57 8.92
N GLN A 204 9.80 -4.32 8.01
CA GLN A 204 8.85 -5.39 8.31
C GLN A 204 9.31 -6.74 7.79
N ALA A 205 8.80 -7.80 8.41
CA ALA A 205 8.93 -9.14 7.85
C ALA A 205 7.82 -9.34 6.82
N HIS A 206 8.11 -10.07 5.77
CA HIS A 206 7.20 -10.31 4.64
C HIS A 206 7.14 -11.79 4.32
N LYS A 207 6.22 -12.16 3.43
CA LYS A 207 6.15 -13.49 2.81
C LYS A 207 6.21 -13.34 1.31
N VAL A 208 7.19 -14.00 0.69
CA VAL A 208 7.19 -14.23 -0.77
C VAL A 208 6.54 -15.57 -1.04
N GLN A 209 5.59 -15.58 -1.95
CA GLN A 209 4.71 -16.71 -2.18
C GLN A 209 4.73 -17.12 -3.65
N VAL A 210 5.00 -18.39 -3.92
CA VAL A 210 4.96 -18.98 -5.26
C VAL A 210 3.67 -19.80 -5.36
N GLN A 211 2.68 -19.24 -6.04
CA GLN A 211 1.37 -19.88 -6.21
C GLN A 211 1.35 -20.66 -7.53
N TYR A 212 1.42 -21.98 -7.44
CA TYR A 212 1.20 -22.88 -8.56
C TYR A 212 -0.32 -22.98 -8.84
N ASP A 213 -0.76 -22.56 -10.03
CA ASP A 213 -2.19 -22.30 -10.28
C ASP A 213 -2.79 -23.06 -11.48
N ASN A 214 -2.00 -23.89 -12.16
CA ASN A 214 -2.45 -24.63 -13.33
C ASN A 214 -2.08 -26.11 -13.29
N ASP A 215 -2.10 -26.76 -12.13
CA ASP A 215 -2.03 -28.22 -12.04
C ASP A 215 -3.08 -28.90 -12.92
N ALA A 216 -2.65 -29.94 -13.63
CA ALA A 216 -3.53 -30.85 -14.36
C ALA A 216 -2.77 -32.11 -14.79
N VAL A 217 -3.49 -33.24 -14.76
CA VAL A 217 -3.07 -34.47 -15.43
C VAL A 217 -3.61 -34.49 -16.86
N VAL A 218 -2.73 -34.60 -17.86
CA VAL A 218 -3.10 -34.69 -19.28
C VAL A 218 -2.47 -35.94 -19.88
N ASN A 219 -3.30 -36.85 -20.41
CA ASN A 219 -2.86 -38.13 -21.00
C ASN A 219 -1.95 -38.95 -20.06
N GLY A 220 -2.27 -38.96 -18.76
CA GLY A 220 -1.49 -39.66 -17.73
C GLY A 220 -0.17 -38.98 -17.35
N GLN A 221 0.16 -37.83 -17.96
CA GLN A 221 1.28 -36.99 -17.50
C GLN A 221 0.78 -35.93 -16.54
N ASP A 222 1.37 -35.93 -15.36
CA ASP A 222 1.15 -34.89 -14.37
C ASP A 222 1.93 -33.61 -14.72
N ARG A 223 1.28 -32.46 -14.62
CA ARG A 223 1.95 -31.16 -14.70
C ARG A 223 2.41 -30.82 -13.29
N SER A 224 3.69 -30.56 -13.12
CA SER A 224 4.22 -30.31 -11.78
C SER A 224 5.21 -29.16 -11.83
N LEU A 225 5.12 -28.27 -10.83
CA LEU A 225 6.10 -27.22 -10.62
C LEU A 225 7.12 -27.68 -9.57
N PHE A 226 8.38 -27.36 -9.81
CA PHE A 226 9.44 -27.57 -8.84
C PHE A 226 10.11 -26.24 -8.52
N VAL A 227 10.24 -25.94 -7.24
CA VAL A 227 10.93 -24.74 -6.75
C VAL A 227 12.12 -25.20 -5.92
N GLY A 228 13.34 -24.88 -6.34
CA GLY A 228 14.55 -25.20 -5.58
C GLY A 228 14.77 -24.20 -4.44
N SER A 229 14.74 -22.91 -4.76
CA SER A 229 14.90 -21.83 -3.80
C SER A 229 14.26 -20.52 -4.28
N VAL A 230 14.02 -19.63 -3.33
CA VAL A 230 13.70 -18.23 -3.60
C VAL A 230 14.85 -17.38 -3.06
N VAL A 231 15.37 -16.48 -3.88
CA VAL A 231 16.42 -15.53 -3.49
C VAL A 231 15.80 -14.15 -3.37
N VAL A 232 15.92 -13.52 -2.20
CA VAL A 232 15.44 -12.16 -1.96
C VAL A 232 16.63 -11.31 -1.54
N ASN A 233 16.91 -10.24 -2.29
CA ASN A 233 18.03 -9.34 -2.01
C ASN A 233 19.38 -10.07 -1.82
N GLY A 234 19.61 -11.14 -2.60
CA GLY A 234 20.82 -11.97 -2.51
C GLY A 234 20.77 -13.10 -1.45
N HIS A 235 19.80 -13.10 -0.54
CA HIS A 235 19.62 -14.17 0.45
C HIS A 235 18.80 -15.31 -0.14
N SER A 236 19.39 -16.50 -0.25
CA SER A 236 18.71 -17.70 -0.77
C SER A 236 18.03 -18.48 0.35
N VAL A 237 16.74 -18.76 0.19
CA VAL A 237 15.97 -19.65 1.05
C VAL A 237 15.53 -20.86 0.23
N ALA A 238 15.96 -22.05 0.64
CA ALA A 238 15.53 -23.30 0.00
C ALA A 238 14.03 -23.54 0.25
N SER A 239 13.32 -24.10 -0.73
CA SER A 239 11.86 -24.34 -0.62
C SER A 239 11.47 -25.36 0.46
N ASN A 240 12.43 -26.14 0.96
CA ASN A 240 12.28 -27.08 2.06
C ASN A 240 12.96 -26.62 3.36
N ALA A 241 13.39 -25.35 3.43
CA ALA A 241 13.98 -24.79 4.63
C ALA A 241 12.95 -24.68 5.76
N ALA A 242 13.43 -24.65 7.00
CA ALA A 242 12.58 -24.41 8.16
C ALA A 242 11.83 -23.07 8.03
N GLY A 243 10.53 -23.07 8.35
CA GLY A 243 9.67 -21.89 8.23
C GLY A 243 9.05 -21.67 6.85
N VAL A 244 9.49 -22.41 5.82
CA VAL A 244 8.77 -22.45 4.54
C VAL A 244 7.57 -23.38 4.67
N THR A 245 6.42 -22.96 4.14
CA THR A 245 5.20 -23.76 4.15
C THR A 245 4.63 -23.91 2.75
N TYR A 246 3.82 -24.94 2.55
CA TYR A 246 3.08 -25.16 1.31
C TYR A 246 1.61 -25.37 1.65
N ASP A 247 0.79 -24.39 1.28
CA ASP A 247 -0.66 -24.46 1.42
C ASP A 247 -1.25 -25.08 0.16
N ARG A 248 -1.78 -26.30 0.27
CA ARG A 248 -2.27 -27.05 -0.88
C ARG A 248 -3.69 -26.61 -1.21
N GLY A 249 -3.95 -26.39 -2.50
CA GLY A 249 -5.23 -25.90 -3.00
C GLY A 249 -5.34 -24.39 -2.91
N ALA A 250 -6.41 -23.90 -2.28
CA ALA A 250 -6.59 -22.47 -2.07
C ALA A 250 -5.58 -21.95 -1.03
N LEU A 251 -5.14 -20.70 -1.16
CA LEU A 251 -4.38 -20.04 -0.10
C LEU A 251 -5.35 -19.63 1.02
N ASP A 252 -5.67 -20.56 1.92
CA ASP A 252 -6.68 -20.41 2.96
C ASP A 252 -6.24 -20.90 4.35
N GLY A 253 -5.03 -21.44 4.46
CA GLY A 253 -4.41 -21.86 5.70
C GLY A 253 -4.89 -23.21 6.24
N LYS A 254 -5.70 -23.98 5.50
CA LYS A 254 -6.26 -25.24 6.00
C LYS A 254 -5.39 -26.46 5.74
N ASP A 255 -4.80 -26.56 4.55
CA ASP A 255 -4.05 -27.74 4.10
C ASP A 255 -2.53 -27.47 4.03
N VAL A 256 -2.05 -26.77 5.06
CA VAL A 256 -0.67 -26.30 5.16
C VAL A 256 0.25 -27.41 5.64
N ILE A 257 1.26 -27.71 4.83
CA ILE A 257 2.35 -28.63 5.17
C ILE A 257 3.70 -27.90 5.16
N SER A 258 4.75 -28.57 5.61
CA SER A 258 6.12 -28.06 5.47
C SER A 258 6.48 -27.85 4.00
N GLY A 259 7.27 -26.82 3.74
CA GLY A 259 7.79 -26.53 2.40
C GLY A 259 8.52 -27.72 1.80
N GLN A 260 8.40 -27.86 0.49
CA GLN A 260 9.02 -28.92 -0.30
C GLN A 260 9.35 -28.40 -1.70
N GLN A 261 10.21 -29.11 -2.41
CA GLN A 261 10.59 -28.73 -3.77
C GLN A 261 9.48 -28.99 -4.79
N GLY A 262 8.81 -30.14 -4.69
CA GLY A 262 7.74 -30.54 -5.61
C GLY A 262 6.39 -29.98 -5.22
N LEU A 263 5.81 -29.13 -6.06
CA LEU A 263 4.44 -28.68 -5.97
C LEU A 263 3.62 -29.51 -6.97
N TRP A 264 3.11 -30.63 -6.49
CA TRP A 264 2.37 -31.63 -7.27
C TRP A 264 0.90 -31.28 -7.48
N TRP A 265 0.41 -30.27 -6.78
CA TRP A 265 -0.97 -29.80 -6.86
C TRP A 265 -0.99 -28.29 -6.92
N ASN A 266 -2.11 -27.72 -7.37
CA ASN A 266 -2.34 -26.30 -7.13
C ASN A 266 -2.13 -25.97 -5.65
N GLY A 267 -1.52 -24.83 -5.38
CA GLY A 267 -1.19 -24.42 -4.02
C GLY A 267 -0.12 -23.35 -3.97
N THR A 268 0.19 -22.89 -2.77
CA THR A 268 1.08 -21.74 -2.56
C THR A 268 2.21 -22.09 -1.62
N LEU A 269 3.44 -22.12 -2.15
CA LEU A 269 4.66 -22.22 -1.35
C LEU A 269 4.96 -20.83 -0.77
N SER A 270 4.98 -20.70 0.55
CA SER A 270 5.21 -19.45 1.27
C SER A 270 6.60 -19.45 1.90
N VAL A 271 7.46 -18.55 1.43
CA VAL A 271 8.83 -18.35 1.90
C VAL A 271 8.88 -17.12 2.81
N PRO A 272 9.31 -17.26 4.07
CA PRO A 272 9.47 -16.12 4.96
C PRO A 272 10.62 -15.22 4.49
N VAL A 273 10.39 -13.91 4.51
CA VAL A 273 11.38 -12.88 4.28
C VAL A 273 11.56 -12.10 5.57
N THR A 274 12.70 -12.26 6.22
CA THR A 274 12.97 -11.56 7.48
C THR A 274 13.47 -10.14 7.20
N LYS A 275 13.35 -9.26 8.21
CA LYS A 275 13.89 -7.90 8.15
C LYS A 275 15.38 -7.89 7.80
N ASP A 276 16.14 -8.85 8.34
CA ASP A 276 17.59 -8.97 8.09
C ASP A 276 17.90 -9.24 6.62
N MET A 277 17.06 -9.99 5.90
CA MET A 277 17.23 -10.23 4.47
C MET A 277 17.03 -8.95 3.64
N LEU A 278 16.28 -7.98 4.17
CA LEU A 278 16.02 -6.68 3.54
C LEU A 278 17.00 -5.58 4.05
N GLY A 279 17.81 -5.91 5.05
CA GLY A 279 18.90 -5.05 5.53
C GLY A 279 20.04 -4.93 4.53
N GLY A 280 20.80 -3.83 4.63
CA GLY A 280 21.95 -3.57 3.76
C GLY A 280 23.02 -4.66 3.85
N THR A 281 23.55 -5.04 2.69
CA THR A 281 24.58 -6.07 2.46
C THR A 281 25.60 -6.20 3.59
N THR A 282 25.63 -7.34 4.29
CA THR A 282 26.86 -7.78 4.94
C THR A 282 27.86 -8.12 3.85
N THR A 283 28.80 -7.21 3.58
CA THR A 283 30.02 -7.53 2.86
C THR A 283 30.81 -8.50 3.73
N THR A 284 30.65 -9.81 3.52
CA THR A 284 31.63 -10.78 4.00
C THR A 284 32.86 -10.64 3.11
N THR A 285 33.82 -9.85 3.58
CA THR A 285 35.20 -9.89 3.06
C THR A 285 35.67 -11.35 3.10
N PRO A 286 36.10 -11.96 1.98
CA PRO A 286 36.71 -13.28 2.01
C PRO A 286 38.01 -13.21 2.81
N THR A 287 38.09 -13.97 3.91
CA THR A 287 39.38 -14.27 4.54
C THR A 287 40.18 -15.11 3.55
N ALA A 288 41.31 -14.58 3.09
CA ALA A 288 42.25 -15.31 2.25
C ALA A 288 42.77 -16.55 2.99
N PRO A 289 42.93 -17.70 2.31
CA PRO A 289 43.48 -18.89 2.94
C PRO A 289 44.97 -18.71 3.20
N ALA A 290 45.41 -19.15 4.38
CA ALA A 290 46.79 -19.49 4.69
C ALA A 290 46.93 -21.02 4.74
#